data_AF-A0A0F9KUQ4-F1
#
_entry.id   AF-A0A0F9KUQ4-F1
#
_cell.length_a   1.000
_cell.length_b   1.000
_cell.length_c   1.000
_cell.angle_alpha   90.00
_cell.angle_beta   90.00
_cell.angle_gamma   90.00
#
_symmetry.space_group_name_H-M   'P 1'
#
loop_
_entity.id
_entity.type
_entity.pdbx_description
1 polymer ?
#
loop_
_entity_poly.entity_id
_entity_poly.type
_entity_poly.pdbx_seq_one_letter_code
_entity_poly.pdbx_strand_id
1 'polypeptide(L)'
;MYLERLEDLSVYYWLIDKFADAPFINIEDGFPNEDLTIPTISVEVDVIDTTPGELGNRKRIKLRVWYIDIFAHDKSQRDEYAYRVLNELESNIPVYDYDEGFPPDVSPSQIGCLIPEQIKVEVIKIMPALVDKLYYRSTVSFMAIYSRF
;
A
#
# COMPACT_ATOMS: atom_id res chain seq x y z
N MET A 1 -18.68 4.17 7.35
CA MET A 1 -17.74 3.10 6.92
C MET A 1 -17.03 2.53 8.14
N TYR A 2 -16.52 1.29 8.12
CA TYR A 2 -15.68 0.79 9.24
C TYR A 2 -14.29 1.41 9.18
N LEU A 3 -13.65 1.64 10.33
CA LEU A 3 -12.32 2.28 10.42
C LEU A 3 -11.29 1.55 9.56
N GLU A 4 -11.32 0.21 9.57
CA GLU A 4 -10.41 -0.61 8.79
C GLU A 4 -10.50 -0.30 7.28
N ARG A 5 -11.72 -0.09 6.76
CA ARG A 5 -11.89 0.28 5.35
C ARG A 5 -11.44 1.72 5.08
N LEU A 6 -11.59 2.63 6.05
CA LEU A 6 -11.06 3.99 5.95
C LEU A 6 -9.53 4.00 5.88
N GLU A 7 -8.86 3.17 6.68
CA GLU A 7 -7.42 2.96 6.63
C GLU A 7 -6.98 2.45 5.25
N ASP A 8 -7.67 1.44 4.69
CA ASP A 8 -7.31 0.85 3.39
C ASP A 8 -7.42 1.87 2.25
N LEU A 9 -8.55 2.58 2.20
CA LEU A 9 -8.77 3.65 1.24
C LEU A 9 -7.73 4.76 1.41
N SER A 10 -7.32 5.06 2.64
CA SER A 10 -6.30 6.07 2.90
C SER A 10 -4.95 5.68 2.31
N VAL A 11 -4.55 4.40 2.40
CA VAL A 11 -3.32 3.92 1.74
C VAL A 11 -3.45 4.00 0.22
N TYR A 12 -4.59 3.63 -0.34
CA TYR A 12 -4.86 3.72 -1.78
C TYR A 12 -4.78 5.15 -2.31
N TYR A 13 -5.52 6.10 -1.71
CA TYR A 13 -5.48 7.50 -2.12
C TYR A 13 -4.15 8.18 -1.81
N TRP A 14 -3.45 7.74 -0.77
CA TRP A 14 -2.08 8.18 -0.50
C TRP A 14 -1.15 7.75 -1.64
N LEU A 15 -1.23 6.51 -2.15
CA LEU A 15 -0.46 6.10 -3.32
C LEU A 15 -0.78 6.94 -4.56
N ILE A 16 -2.07 7.24 -4.79
CA ILE A 16 -2.47 8.14 -5.89
C ILE A 16 -1.79 9.50 -5.76
N ASP A 17 -1.82 10.12 -4.58
CA ASP A 17 -1.17 11.41 -4.32
C ASP A 17 0.35 11.32 -4.51
N LYS A 18 0.98 10.27 -3.98
CA LYS A 18 2.42 10.06 -4.07
C LYS A 18 2.92 9.75 -5.46
N PHE A 19 2.06 9.43 -6.41
CA PHE A 19 2.41 9.20 -7.81
C PHE A 19 1.67 10.16 -8.77
N ALA A 20 1.10 11.26 -8.27
CA ALA A 20 0.34 12.21 -9.07
C ALA A 20 1.17 12.91 -10.17
N ASP A 21 2.49 13.01 -10.00
CA ASP A 21 3.46 13.51 -11.00
C ASP A 21 3.73 12.51 -12.13
N ALA A 22 3.33 11.24 -11.96
CA ALA A 22 3.54 10.16 -12.91
C ALA A 22 2.20 9.50 -13.30
N PRO A 23 1.28 10.21 -13.98
CA PRO A 23 -0.09 9.75 -14.26
C PRO A 23 -0.16 8.56 -15.23
N PHE A 24 0.97 8.15 -15.82
CA PHE A 24 1.09 6.92 -16.63
C PHE A 24 1.24 5.66 -15.78
N ILE A 25 1.50 5.80 -14.47
CA ILE A 25 1.50 4.69 -13.51
C ILE A 25 0.07 4.48 -13.04
N ASN A 26 -0.44 3.28 -13.28
CA ASN A 26 -1.77 2.89 -12.83
C ASN A 26 -1.72 2.46 -11.35
N ILE A 27 -2.66 2.94 -10.53
CA ILE A 27 -2.76 2.61 -9.10
C ILE A 27 -4.08 1.85 -8.87
N GLU A 28 -3.99 0.62 -8.37
CA GLU A 28 -5.16 -0.27 -8.18
C GLU A 28 -5.40 -0.62 -6.70
N ASP A 29 -6.67 -0.66 -6.29
CA ASP A 29 -7.13 -1.20 -4.99
C ASP A 29 -7.37 -2.71 -5.16
N GLY A 30 -6.46 -3.53 -4.64
CA GLY A 30 -6.45 -4.98 -4.75
C GLY A 30 -5.51 -5.53 -5.82
N PHE A 31 -5.20 -6.83 -5.72
CA PHE A 31 -4.32 -7.51 -6.67
C PHE A 31 -4.97 -7.64 -8.07
N PRO A 32 -4.23 -7.38 -9.17
CA PRO A 32 -4.79 -7.42 -10.52
C PRO A 32 -5.18 -8.83 -10.97
N ASN A 33 -6.34 -8.96 -11.63
CA ASN A 33 -6.93 -10.25 -12.03
C ASN A 33 -6.68 -10.66 -13.50
N GLU A 34 -6.21 -9.77 -14.38
CA GLU A 34 -6.09 -9.97 -15.83
C GLU A 34 -4.82 -9.30 -16.42
N ASP A 35 -4.73 -9.17 -17.76
CA ASP A 35 -3.64 -8.47 -18.47
C ASP A 35 -3.43 -7.05 -17.89
N LEU A 36 -2.23 -6.82 -17.38
CA LEU A 36 -1.93 -5.62 -16.60
C LEU A 36 -1.37 -4.49 -17.48
N THR A 37 -1.87 -3.28 -17.27
CA THR A 37 -1.29 -2.09 -17.90
C THR A 37 -0.03 -1.68 -17.14
N ILE A 38 1.14 -1.85 -17.74
CA ILE A 38 2.41 -1.57 -17.04
C ILE A 38 2.86 -0.12 -17.34
N PRO A 39 3.37 0.63 -16.34
CA PRO A 39 3.53 0.23 -14.94
C PRO A 39 2.24 0.30 -14.12
N THR A 40 2.03 -0.68 -13.24
CA THR A 40 0.95 -0.69 -12.24
C THR A 40 1.52 -0.87 -10.84
N ILE A 41 0.94 -0.18 -9.87
CA ILE A 41 1.14 -0.40 -8.45
C ILE A 41 -0.21 -0.79 -7.86
N SER A 42 -0.31 -1.97 -7.26
CA SER A 42 -1.51 -2.39 -6.54
C SER A 42 -1.27 -2.37 -5.05
N VAL A 43 -2.30 -2.03 -4.27
CA VAL A 43 -2.29 -2.15 -2.81
C VAL A 43 -3.29 -3.20 -2.37
N GLU A 44 -2.84 -4.12 -1.53
CA GLU A 44 -3.69 -5.10 -0.86
C GLU A 44 -3.43 -5.04 0.64
N VAL A 45 -4.45 -5.37 1.43
CA VAL A 45 -4.32 -5.53 2.88
C VAL A 45 -4.51 -7.00 3.22
N ASP A 46 -3.57 -7.56 3.96
CA ASP A 46 -3.77 -8.87 4.55
C ASP A 46 -4.30 -8.70 5.98
N VAL A 47 -5.18 -9.62 6.36
CA VAL A 47 -5.72 -9.67 7.71
C VAL A 47 -4.70 -10.43 8.55
N ILE A 48 -4.00 -9.75 9.45
CA ILE A 48 -3.27 -10.47 10.49
C ILE A 48 -4.31 -11.14 11.39
N ASP A 49 -4.49 -12.43 11.16
CA ASP A 49 -5.12 -13.32 12.11
C ASP A 49 -4.34 -13.20 13.42
N THR A 50 -5.07 -12.85 14.48
CA THR A 50 -4.54 -12.46 15.80
C THR A 50 -3.31 -13.27 16.17
N THR A 51 -2.11 -12.72 15.95
CA THR A 51 -0.91 -13.34 16.50
C THR A 51 -1.10 -13.27 18.01
N PRO A 52 -0.95 -14.37 18.78
CA PRO A 52 -1.10 -14.33 20.23
C PRO A 52 -0.04 -13.38 20.80
N GLY A 53 -0.40 -12.10 20.93
CA GLY A 53 0.34 -11.13 21.69
C GLY A 53 0.40 -11.61 23.13
N GLU A 54 1.49 -11.28 23.82
CA GLU A 54 1.69 -11.59 25.23
C GLU A 54 0.40 -11.41 26.05
N LEU A 55 -0.01 -12.46 26.76
CA LEU A 55 -1.10 -12.45 27.73
C LEU A 55 -0.96 -11.21 28.64
N GLY A 56 -1.77 -10.17 28.40
CA GLY A 56 -1.75 -8.92 29.16
C GLY A 56 -1.63 -7.63 28.34
N ASN A 57 -1.24 -7.67 27.07
CA ASN A 57 -1.07 -6.45 26.26
C ASN A 57 -2.32 -6.09 25.44
N ARG A 58 -3.29 -5.41 26.07
CA ARG A 58 -4.54 -4.95 25.44
C ARG A 58 -4.38 -3.88 24.34
N LYS A 59 -3.17 -3.32 24.13
CA LYS A 59 -2.95 -2.18 23.22
C LYS A 59 -2.47 -2.58 21.82
N ARG A 60 -2.02 -3.82 21.59
CA ARG A 60 -1.35 -4.26 20.35
C ARG A 60 -2.16 -5.19 19.43
N ILE A 61 -3.48 -5.25 19.62
CA ILE A 61 -4.29 -6.37 19.05
C ILE A 61 -4.69 -6.17 17.58
N LYS A 62 -4.51 -4.98 16.99
CA LYS A 62 -4.88 -4.72 15.58
C LYS A 62 -3.68 -4.25 14.76
N LEU A 63 -2.70 -5.13 14.59
CA LEU A 63 -1.67 -4.93 13.56
C LEU A 63 -2.25 -5.39 12.23
N ARG A 64 -2.08 -4.60 11.17
CA ARG A 64 -2.48 -4.95 9.81
C ARG A 64 -1.25 -4.87 8.91
N VAL A 65 -1.18 -5.74 7.91
CA VAL A 65 -0.10 -5.70 6.91
C VAL A 65 -0.69 -5.20 5.60
N TRP A 66 -0.03 -4.23 5.01
CA TRP A 66 -0.29 -3.83 3.64
C TRP A 66 0.82 -4.36 2.74
N TYR A 67 0.43 -4.74 1.53
CA TYR A 67 1.28 -5.17 0.44
C TYR A 67 1.10 -4.20 -0.71
N ILE A 68 2.17 -3.55 -1.12
CA ILE A 68 2.21 -2.68 -2.28
C ILE A 68 3.02 -3.40 -3.35
N ASP A 69 2.31 -4.02 -4.28
CA ASP A 69 2.92 -4.75 -5.40
C ASP A 69 3.16 -3.82 -6.57
N ILE A 70 4.37 -3.88 -7.11
CA ILE A 70 4.84 -3.04 -8.20
C ILE A 70 5.12 -3.94 -9.39
N PHE A 71 4.50 -3.60 -10.52
CA PHE A 71 4.66 -4.28 -11.79
C PHE A 71 5.22 -3.30 -12.82
N ALA A 72 6.39 -3.60 -13.38
CA ALA A 72 7.15 -2.70 -14.24
C ALA A 72 7.68 -3.37 -15.53
N HIS A 73 8.04 -2.57 -16.53
CA HIS A 73 8.57 -3.05 -17.82
C HIS A 73 10.01 -3.55 -17.71
N ASP A 74 10.76 -2.97 -16.78
CA ASP A 74 12.16 -3.29 -16.56
C ASP A 74 12.54 -3.23 -15.06
N LYS A 75 13.75 -3.71 -14.76
CA LYS A 75 14.28 -3.73 -13.38
C LYS A 75 14.48 -2.33 -12.81
N SER A 76 14.87 -1.36 -13.64
CA SER A 76 15.17 -0.01 -13.19
C SER A 76 13.90 0.68 -12.72
N GLN A 77 12.82 0.59 -13.52
CA GLN A 77 11.51 1.11 -13.16
C GLN A 77 10.97 0.45 -11.88
N ARG A 78 11.04 -0.89 -11.80
CA ARG A 78 10.63 -1.62 -10.60
C ARG A 78 11.33 -1.09 -9.36
N ASP A 79 12.66 -1.00 -9.40
CA ASP A 79 13.47 -0.59 -8.25
C ASP A 79 13.20 0.88 -7.91
N GLU A 80 13.11 1.76 -8.89
CA GLU A 80 12.77 3.18 -8.71
C GLU A 80 11.44 3.35 -7.98
N TYR A 81 10.38 2.67 -8.43
CA TYR A 81 9.06 2.77 -7.80
C TYR A 81 9.05 2.13 -6.40
N ALA A 82 9.76 1.03 -6.20
CA ALA A 82 9.88 0.39 -4.89
C ALA A 82 10.59 1.28 -3.88
N TYR A 83 11.70 1.91 -4.28
CA TYR A 83 12.42 2.85 -3.43
C TYR A 83 11.62 4.12 -3.18
N ARG A 84 10.84 4.59 -4.15
CA ARG A 84 9.93 5.72 -3.95
C ARG A 84 8.89 5.42 -2.88
N VAL A 85 8.20 4.27 -2.96
CA VAL A 85 7.25 3.85 -1.92
C VAL A 85 7.96 3.72 -0.56
N LEU A 86 9.14 3.09 -0.53
CA LEU A 86 9.93 2.93 0.69
C LEU A 86 10.24 4.30 1.35
N ASN A 87 10.68 5.28 0.57
CA ASN A 87 11.00 6.62 1.07
C ASN A 87 9.74 7.32 1.61
N GLU A 88 8.61 7.20 0.92
CA GLU A 88 7.36 7.83 1.38
C GLU A 88 6.83 7.17 2.67
N LEU A 89 7.09 5.87 2.87
CA LEU A 89 6.76 5.15 4.12
C LEU A 89 7.63 5.54 5.32
N GLU A 90 8.67 6.36 5.14
CA GLU A 90 9.37 7.00 6.28
C GLU A 90 8.46 8.02 7.00
N SER A 91 7.38 8.47 6.33
CA SER A 91 6.36 9.36 6.88
C SER A 91 5.10 8.60 7.29
N ASN A 92 4.32 9.19 8.20
CA ASN A 92 3.01 8.66 8.56
C ASN A 92 2.03 8.81 7.38
N ILE A 93 1.12 7.84 7.22
CA ILE A 93 0.05 7.90 6.23
C ILE A 93 -1.18 8.53 6.90
N PRO A 94 -1.69 9.68 6.45
CA PRO A 94 -2.91 10.26 7.00
C PRO A 94 -4.11 9.36 6.75
N VAL A 95 -5.01 9.23 7.73
CA VAL A 95 -6.28 8.50 7.59
C VAL A 95 -7.43 9.49 7.54
N TYR A 96 -8.29 9.36 6.54
CA TYR A 96 -9.38 10.31 6.27
C TYR A 96 -10.78 9.70 6.49
N ASP A 97 -11.76 10.57 6.73
CA ASP A 97 -13.18 10.21 6.84
C ASP A 97 -13.86 10.20 5.46
N TYR A 98 -13.86 9.05 4.80
CA TYR A 98 -14.51 8.86 3.51
C TYR A 98 -16.04 8.73 3.59
N ASP A 99 -16.65 8.81 4.79
CA ASP A 99 -18.10 9.03 4.87
C ASP A 99 -18.48 10.46 4.41
N GLU A 100 -17.54 11.39 4.38
CA GLU A 100 -17.71 12.75 3.83
C GLU A 100 -17.69 12.78 2.29
N GLY A 101 -17.08 11.78 1.65
CA GLY A 101 -16.89 11.67 0.20
C GLY A 101 -15.47 11.29 -0.18
N PHE A 102 -15.19 11.27 -1.49
CA PHE A 102 -13.92 10.80 -2.05
C PHE A 102 -13.20 11.89 -2.87
N PRO A 103 -11.87 11.93 -2.85
CA PRO A 103 -11.09 12.72 -3.79
C PRO A 103 -11.35 12.31 -5.24
N PRO A 104 -11.21 13.23 -6.22
CA PRO A 104 -10.85 14.64 -6.05
C PRO A 104 -12.04 15.56 -5.71
N ASP A 105 -13.28 15.06 -5.77
CA ASP A 105 -14.49 15.87 -5.62
C ASP A 105 -14.69 16.39 -4.18
N VAL A 106 -14.23 15.61 -3.20
CA VAL A 106 -14.26 15.95 -1.78
C VAL A 106 -12.86 15.83 -1.20
N SER A 107 -12.49 16.78 -0.35
CA SER A 107 -11.30 16.70 0.51
C SER A 107 -11.73 16.28 1.90
N PRO A 108 -11.82 14.97 2.21
CA PRO A 108 -12.33 14.49 3.48
C PRO A 108 -11.46 14.94 4.66
N SER A 109 -12.08 15.08 5.83
CA SER A 109 -11.40 15.43 7.08
C SER A 109 -10.44 14.33 7.53
N GLN A 110 -9.27 14.70 8.02
CA GLN A 110 -8.32 13.75 8.59
C GLN A 110 -8.76 13.32 9.99
N ILE A 111 -8.84 12.02 10.23
CA ILE A 111 -9.29 11.42 11.51
C ILE A 111 -8.18 10.71 12.28
N GLY A 112 -7.00 10.55 11.67
CA GLY A 112 -5.83 9.99 12.33
C GLY A 112 -4.68 9.78 11.36
N CYS A 113 -3.77 8.87 11.72
CA CYS A 113 -2.72 8.40 10.83
C CYS A 113 -2.36 6.93 11.09
N LEU A 114 -1.84 6.27 10.06
CA LEU A 114 -1.10 5.03 10.17
C LEU A 114 0.38 5.37 10.37
N ILE A 115 1.01 4.71 11.34
CA ILE A 115 2.43 4.79 11.61
C ILE A 115 3.06 3.51 11.05
N PRO A 116 3.76 3.57 9.89
CA PRO A 116 4.38 2.38 9.31
C PRO A 116 5.47 1.80 10.22
N GLU A 117 5.47 0.49 10.36
CA GLU A 117 6.43 -0.33 11.09
C GLU A 117 6.80 -1.56 10.24
N GLN A 118 7.94 -2.18 10.52
CA GLN A 118 8.37 -3.42 9.87
C GLN A 118 8.35 -3.38 8.33
N ILE A 119 8.74 -2.25 7.74
CA ILE A 119 8.78 -2.07 6.29
C ILE A 119 9.81 -3.02 5.67
N LYS A 120 9.43 -3.71 4.59
CA LYS A 120 10.25 -4.64 3.83
C LYS A 120 10.03 -4.43 2.34
N VAL A 121 11.10 -4.60 1.57
CA VAL A 121 11.03 -4.65 0.11
C VAL A 121 11.50 -6.03 -0.33
N GLU A 122 10.64 -6.74 -1.05
CA GLU A 122 10.96 -8.04 -1.64
C GLU A 122 10.98 -7.93 -3.16
N VAL A 123 12.12 -8.26 -3.76
CA VAL A 123 12.24 -8.37 -5.22
C VAL A 123 11.88 -9.78 -5.64
N ILE A 124 10.85 -9.90 -6.49
CA ILE A 124 10.36 -11.19 -6.93
C ILE A 124 11.17 -11.63 -8.14
N LYS A 125 11.90 -12.73 -7.96
CA LYS A 125 12.76 -13.31 -9.00
C LYS A 125 11.90 -14.06 -10.00
N ILE A 126 11.79 -13.52 -11.19
CA ILE A 126 11.03 -14.12 -12.30
C ILE A 126 12.01 -14.77 -13.27
N MET A 127 11.68 -15.99 -13.69
CA MET A 127 12.48 -16.69 -14.69
C MET A 127 12.50 -15.88 -16.00
N PRO A 128 13.64 -15.74 -16.70
CA PRO A 128 13.72 -14.92 -17.91
C PRO A 128 12.63 -15.23 -18.95
N ALA A 129 12.28 -16.51 -19.12
CA ALA A 129 11.24 -16.95 -20.05
C ALA A 129 9.80 -16.56 -19.66
N LEU A 130 9.58 -16.06 -18.44
CA LEU A 130 8.28 -15.69 -17.90
C LEU A 130 8.15 -14.18 -17.66
N VAL A 131 9.20 -13.39 -17.90
CA VAL A 131 9.20 -11.94 -17.65
C VAL A 131 8.11 -11.23 -18.46
N ASP A 132 7.92 -11.59 -19.72
CA ASP A 132 6.90 -10.96 -20.56
C ASP A 132 5.45 -11.22 -20.08
N LYS A 133 5.25 -12.23 -19.23
CA LYS A 133 3.93 -12.63 -18.68
C LYS A 133 3.72 -12.23 -17.23
N LEU A 134 4.80 -12.16 -16.46
CA LEU A 134 4.78 -11.92 -15.01
C LEU A 134 5.39 -10.57 -14.63
N TYR A 135 5.90 -9.83 -15.62
CA TYR A 135 6.49 -8.50 -15.52
C TYR A 135 7.74 -8.48 -14.64
N TYR A 136 8.36 -7.31 -14.44
CA TYR A 136 9.31 -7.16 -13.33
C TYR A 136 8.54 -6.78 -12.08
N ARG A 137 8.68 -7.59 -11.02
CA ARG A 137 7.86 -7.45 -9.82
C ARG A 137 8.67 -7.25 -8.54
N SER A 138 8.16 -6.38 -7.68
CA SER A 138 8.60 -6.23 -6.29
C SER A 138 7.40 -5.93 -5.41
N THR A 139 7.50 -6.29 -4.14
CA THR A 139 6.47 -6.03 -3.14
C THR A 139 7.08 -5.22 -2.01
N VAL A 140 6.50 -4.05 -1.72
CA VAL A 140 6.79 -3.30 -0.50
C VAL A 140 5.72 -3.67 0.52
N SER A 141 6.09 -4.35 1.60
CA SER A 141 5.16 -4.68 2.68
C SER A 141 5.49 -3.88 3.94
N PHE A 142 4.46 -3.48 4.68
CA PHE A 142 4.62 -2.82 5.97
C PHE A 142 3.48 -3.19 6.92
N MET A 143 3.79 -3.22 8.20
CA MET A 143 2.78 -3.19 9.25
C MET A 143 2.48 -1.74 9.59
N ALA A 144 1.30 -1.43 10.12
CA ALA A 144 1.09 -0.11 10.71
C ALA A 144 0.26 -0.16 11.98
N ILE A 145 0.50 0.85 12.82
CA ILE A 145 -0.31 1.13 14.00
C ILE A 145 -1.14 2.37 13.71
N TYR A 146 -2.45 2.27 13.88
CA TYR A 146 -3.34 3.41 13.80
C TYR A 146 -3.23 4.28 15.07
N SER A 147 -3.00 5.58 14.88
CA SER A 147 -3.01 6.59 15.93
C SER A 147 -4.09 7.62 15.65
N ARG A 148 -4.96 7.86 16.64
CA ARG A 148 -5.88 9.01 16.64
C ARG A 148 -5.15 10.27 17.08
N PHE A 149 -5.66 11.40 16.61
CA PHE A 149 -5.30 12.73 17.11
C PHE A 149 -5.77 12.94 18.56
#